data_AF-A0A7Y5CUK9-F1
#
_entry.id   AF-A0A7Y5CUK9-F1
#
_cell.length_a   1.000
_cell.length_b   1.000
_cell.length_c   1.000
_cell.angle_alpha   90.00
_cell.angle_beta   90.00
_cell.angle_gamma   90.00
#
_symmetry.space_group_name_H-M   'P 1'
#
loop_
_entity.id
_entity.type
_entity.pdbx_description
1 polymer ?
#
loop_
_entity_poly.entity_id
_entity_poly.type
_entity_poly.pdbx_seq_one_letter_code
_entity_poly.pdbx_strand_id
1 'polypeptide(L)'
;MDNAGINHVLEFERKNGRFPDLKSHSHPGFDIVSKDIADHVVRYIEVKSVSGDWGEQGVTLSKTQFEKAAALGDRYWLYVVERAVQDDFQIHCLQNPACQVHQFVYDNGWKALAEENGEHAKSGLDSGISQT
;
A
#
# COMPACT_ATOMS: atom_id res chain seq x y z
N MET A 1 5.01 -1.64 -15.56
CA MET A 1 5.88 -1.79 -14.37
C MET A 1 7.10 -0.92 -14.61
N ASP A 2 7.52 -0.12 -13.65
CA ASP A 2 8.76 0.67 -13.78
C ASP A 2 9.96 -0.27 -13.62
N ASN A 3 10.48 -0.73 -14.76
CA ASN A 3 11.56 -1.72 -14.81
C ASN A 3 12.86 -1.21 -14.14
N ALA A 4 13.07 0.11 -14.08
CA ALA A 4 14.30 0.67 -13.52
C ALA A 4 14.36 0.43 -12.00
N GLY A 5 13.31 0.79 -11.26
CA GLY A 5 13.26 0.59 -9.81
C GLY A 5 13.32 -0.89 -9.40
N ILE A 6 12.64 -1.79 -10.13
CA ILE A 6 12.74 -3.24 -9.88
C ILE A 6 14.19 -3.71 -10.03
N ASN A 7 14.88 -3.31 -11.10
CA ASN A 7 16.27 -3.71 -11.33
C ASN A 7 17.20 -3.21 -10.22
N HIS A 8 17.03 -1.96 -9.78
CA HIS A 8 17.78 -1.39 -8.66
C HIS A 8 17.60 -2.21 -7.38
N VAL A 9 16.37 -2.62 -7.07
CA VAL A 9 16.08 -3.47 -5.90
C VAL A 9 16.71 -4.86 -6.03
N LEU A 10 16.62 -5.50 -7.20
CA LEU A 10 17.23 -6.81 -7.43
C LEU A 10 18.76 -6.75 -7.24
N GLU A 11 19.40 -5.72 -7.77
CA GLU A 11 20.84 -5.53 -7.59
C GLU A 11 21.21 -5.21 -6.14
N PHE A 12 20.42 -4.35 -5.47
CA PHE A 12 20.62 -4.01 -4.07
C PHE A 12 20.57 -5.25 -3.17
N GLU A 13 19.57 -6.12 -3.36
CA GLU A 13 19.45 -7.36 -2.61
C GLU A 13 20.66 -8.28 -2.84
N ARG A 14 21.09 -8.45 -4.11
CA ARG A 14 22.29 -9.24 -4.45
C ARG A 14 23.57 -8.68 -3.82
N LYS A 15 23.79 -7.36 -3.88
CA LYS A 15 24.94 -6.67 -3.26
C LYS A 15 24.97 -6.86 -1.75
N ASN A 16 23.82 -7.07 -1.12
CA ASN A 16 23.68 -7.35 0.30
C ASN A 16 23.63 -8.86 0.63
N GLY A 17 24.15 -9.71 -0.25
CA GLY A 17 24.31 -11.15 0.01
C GLY A 17 23.00 -11.94 0.00
N ARG A 18 21.94 -11.41 -0.63
CA ARG A 18 20.65 -12.09 -0.77
C ARG A 18 20.40 -12.53 -2.21
N PHE A 19 19.43 -13.42 -2.39
CA PHE A 19 19.10 -14.04 -3.67
C PHE A 19 17.65 -13.72 -4.02
N PRO A 20 17.40 -12.59 -4.73
CA PRO A 20 16.05 -12.15 -5.05
C PRO A 20 15.49 -12.81 -6.32
N ASP A 21 14.27 -13.34 -6.20
CA ASP A 21 13.46 -13.90 -7.27
C ASP A 21 12.29 -12.95 -7.58
N LEU A 22 12.27 -12.38 -8.78
CA LEU A 22 11.16 -11.57 -9.27
C LEU A 22 9.94 -12.46 -9.57
N LYS A 23 8.76 -12.05 -9.11
CA LYS A 23 7.49 -12.73 -9.36
C LYS A 23 6.85 -12.24 -10.65
N SER A 24 5.86 -13.00 -11.15
CA SER A 24 5.06 -12.57 -12.30
C SER A 24 4.33 -11.27 -11.96
N HIS A 25 4.10 -10.42 -12.96
CA HIS A 25 3.37 -9.16 -12.77
C HIS A 25 1.94 -9.34 -12.21
N SER A 26 1.36 -10.52 -12.41
CA SER A 26 0.06 -10.91 -11.86
C SER A 26 0.11 -11.47 -10.44
N HIS A 27 1.30 -11.57 -9.83
CA HIS A 27 1.43 -12.12 -8.50
C HIS A 27 0.79 -11.18 -7.46
N PRO A 28 -0.12 -11.66 -6.61
CA PRO A 28 -0.83 -10.78 -5.69
C PRO A 28 0.05 -10.38 -4.50
N GLY A 29 0.27 -9.07 -4.36
CA GLY A 29 0.62 -8.42 -3.09
C GLY A 29 2.11 -8.13 -2.83
N PHE A 30 3.03 -8.62 -3.66
CA PHE A 30 4.45 -8.25 -3.64
C PHE A 30 5.12 -8.66 -4.96
N ASP A 31 6.27 -8.05 -5.25
CA ASP A 31 7.00 -8.22 -6.51
C ASP A 31 8.15 -9.23 -6.39
N ILE A 32 8.84 -9.30 -5.26
CA ILE A 32 10.10 -10.03 -5.11
C ILE A 32 10.07 -10.93 -3.86
N VAL A 33 10.63 -12.14 -3.98
CA VAL A 33 10.98 -13.00 -2.84
C VAL A 33 12.49 -13.00 -2.72
N SER A 34 13.02 -12.53 -1.59
CA SER A 34 14.46 -12.49 -1.33
C SER A 34 14.86 -13.56 -0.32
N LYS A 35 15.88 -14.33 -0.66
CA LYS A 35 16.33 -15.48 0.12
C LYS A 35 17.76 -15.31 0.64
N ASP A 36 18.09 -16.03 1.70
CA ASP A 36 19.47 -16.17 2.17
C ASP A 36 20.24 -17.25 1.38
N ILE A 37 21.51 -17.47 1.76
CA ILE A 37 22.39 -18.48 1.14
C ILE A 37 21.91 -19.92 1.34
N ALA A 38 21.05 -20.16 2.32
CA ALA A 38 20.47 -21.47 2.63
C ALA A 38 19.09 -21.66 1.98
N ASP A 39 18.70 -20.78 1.03
CA ASP A 39 17.42 -20.78 0.32
C ASP A 39 16.20 -20.50 1.22
N HIS A 40 16.39 -19.97 2.43
CA HIS A 40 15.28 -19.53 3.27
C HIS A 40 14.77 -18.17 2.81
N VAL A 41 13.43 -18.03 2.71
CA VAL A 41 12.81 -16.74 2.42
C VAL A 41 12.99 -15.79 3.61
N VAL A 42 13.75 -14.73 3.40
CA VAL A 42 14.02 -13.70 4.41
C VAL A 42 13.23 -12.42 4.19
N ARG A 43 12.80 -12.12 2.95
CA ARG A 43 11.95 -10.95 2.64
C ARG A 43 10.94 -11.25 1.54
N TYR A 44 9.72 -10.77 1.72
CA TYR A 44 8.74 -10.55 0.66
C TYR A 44 8.70 -9.05 0.40
N ILE A 45 9.04 -8.62 -0.81
CA ILE A 45 9.29 -7.20 -1.12
C ILE A 45 8.29 -6.70 -2.15
N GLU A 46 7.55 -5.67 -1.80
CA GLU A 46 6.82 -4.81 -2.74
C GLU A 46 7.69 -3.60 -3.09
N VAL A 47 7.76 -3.25 -4.37
CA VAL A 47 8.57 -2.13 -4.87
C VAL A 47 7.67 -1.00 -5.33
N LYS A 48 7.94 0.21 -4.85
CA LYS A 48 7.35 1.44 -5.37
C LYS A 48 8.44 2.35 -5.89
N SER A 49 8.24 2.86 -7.10
CA SER A 49 9.21 3.75 -7.74
C SER A 49 8.57 5.09 -7.99
N VAL A 50 9.33 6.15 -7.77
CA VAL A 50 8.97 7.52 -8.16
C VAL A 50 10.11 8.12 -8.98
N SER A 51 9.75 8.96 -9.96
CA SER A 51 10.72 9.53 -10.91
C SER A 51 11.54 10.68 -10.32
N GLY A 52 11.09 11.32 -9.24
CA GLY A 52 11.81 12.38 -8.53
C GLY A 52 12.00 12.02 -7.06
N ASP A 53 12.17 13.02 -6.21
CA ASP A 53 12.27 12.83 -4.76
C ASP A 53 10.97 12.24 -4.18
N TRP A 54 11.11 11.35 -3.20
CA TRP A 54 9.97 10.82 -2.46
C TRP A 54 9.48 11.86 -1.43
N GLY A 55 8.51 12.66 -1.85
CA GLY A 55 7.94 13.77 -1.08
C GLY A 55 6.54 13.52 -0.51
N GLU A 56 5.83 14.60 -0.19
CA GLU A 56 4.54 14.61 0.52
C GLU A 56 3.43 13.79 -0.16
N GLN A 57 3.50 13.61 -1.48
CA GLN A 57 2.53 12.79 -2.22
C GLN A 57 2.57 11.31 -1.81
N GLY A 58 3.70 10.86 -1.26
CA GLY A 58 3.89 9.51 -0.76
C GLY A 58 3.88 8.43 -1.85
N VAL A 59 3.84 7.18 -1.40
CA VAL A 59 3.58 6.00 -2.24
C VAL A 59 2.40 5.23 -1.63
N THR A 60 1.66 4.51 -2.46
CA THR A 60 0.45 3.80 -2.01
C THR A 60 0.61 2.29 -2.08
N LEU A 61 0.05 1.58 -1.10
CA LEU A 61 -0.18 0.15 -1.20
C LEU A 61 -1.62 -0.09 -1.66
N SER A 62 -1.82 -1.07 -2.55
CA SER A 62 -3.17 -1.58 -2.82
C SER A 62 -3.71 -2.33 -1.59
N LYS A 63 -5.02 -2.55 -1.54
CA LYS A 63 -5.66 -3.36 -0.49
C LYS A 63 -4.97 -4.71 -0.31
N THR A 64 -4.74 -5.44 -1.42
CA THR A 64 -4.10 -6.76 -1.39
C THR A 64 -2.66 -6.70 -0.87
N GLN A 65 -1.91 -5.65 -1.23
CA GLN A 65 -0.54 -5.45 -0.73
C GLN A 65 -0.54 -5.17 0.77
N PHE A 66 -1.45 -4.31 1.25
CA PHE A 66 -1.59 -4.03 2.68
C PHE A 66 -2.01 -5.28 3.47
N GLU A 67 -2.98 -6.05 2.98
CA GLU A 67 -3.42 -7.31 3.61
C GLU A 67 -2.27 -8.33 3.68
N LYS A 68 -1.46 -8.45 2.61
CA LYS A 68 -0.27 -9.31 2.61
C LYS A 68 0.80 -8.80 3.58
N ALA A 69 1.04 -7.50 3.63
CA ALA A 69 1.97 -6.89 4.55
C ALA A 69 1.59 -7.19 6.01
N ALA A 70 0.31 -7.01 6.36
CA ALA A 70 -0.22 -7.31 7.69
C ALA A 70 -0.08 -8.81 8.04
N ALA A 71 -0.37 -9.71 7.09
CA ALA A 71 -0.29 -11.16 7.32
C ALA A 71 1.15 -11.69 7.45
N LEU A 72 2.11 -11.07 6.74
CA LEU A 72 3.51 -11.51 6.72
C LEU A 72 4.38 -10.81 7.78
N GLY A 73 3.93 -9.67 8.32
CA GLY A 73 4.59 -8.94 9.40
C GLY A 73 6.04 -8.60 9.06
N ASP A 74 6.97 -8.97 9.93
CA ASP A 74 8.41 -8.66 9.80
C ASP A 74 9.09 -9.30 8.58
N ARG A 75 8.41 -10.24 7.91
CA ARG A 75 8.89 -10.79 6.63
C ARG A 75 8.50 -9.94 5.43
N TYR A 76 7.56 -9.00 5.57
CA TYR A 76 7.18 -8.09 4.49
C TYR A 76 7.98 -6.81 4.52
N TRP A 77 8.39 -6.36 3.35
CA TRP A 77 9.16 -5.16 3.14
C TRP A 77 8.54 -4.33 2.01
N LEU A 78 8.44 -3.02 2.25
CA LEU A 78 8.18 -2.05 1.21
C LEU A 78 9.49 -1.36 0.86
N TYR A 79 9.92 -1.48 -0.39
CA TYR A 79 11.07 -0.75 -0.90
C TYR A 79 10.57 0.41 -1.73
N VAL A 80 10.98 1.62 -1.36
CA VAL A 80 10.70 2.82 -2.15
C VAL A 80 11.98 3.25 -2.87
N VAL A 81 11.92 3.31 -4.19
CA VAL A 81 13.00 3.79 -5.04
C VAL A 81 12.65 5.20 -5.51
N GLU A 82 13.31 6.20 -4.93
CA GLU A 82 13.21 7.57 -5.42
C GLU A 82 14.23 7.84 -6.50
N ARG A 83 13.92 8.81 -7.37
CA ARG A 83 14.77 9.18 -8.51
C ARG A 83 15.10 7.95 -9.38
N ALA A 84 14.13 7.05 -9.57
CA ALA A 84 14.36 5.68 -10.07
C ALA A 84 15.01 5.57 -11.46
N VAL A 85 14.92 6.62 -12.28
CA VAL A 85 15.52 6.68 -13.62
C VAL A 85 16.77 7.57 -13.68
N GLN A 86 17.24 8.08 -12.55
CA GLN A 86 18.49 8.82 -12.43
C GLN A 86 19.62 7.95 -11.84
N ASP A 87 20.86 8.36 -12.06
CA ASP A 87 22.06 7.65 -11.57
C ASP A 87 22.23 7.76 -10.04
N ASP A 88 21.64 8.78 -9.42
CA ASP A 88 21.71 9.08 -7.97
C ASP A 88 20.46 8.62 -7.19
N PHE A 89 19.74 7.63 -7.74
CA PHE A 89 18.59 7.00 -7.10
C PHE A 89 18.89 6.57 -5.65
N GLN A 90 17.85 6.51 -4.81
CA GLN A 90 17.96 6.01 -3.44
C GLN A 90 16.91 4.95 -3.17
N ILE A 91 17.26 3.97 -2.34
CA ILE A 91 16.37 2.89 -1.93
C ILE A 91 16.10 3.01 -0.43
N HIS A 92 14.84 3.22 -0.06
CA HIS A 92 14.37 3.21 1.31
C HIS A 92 13.70 1.86 1.60
N CYS A 93 14.23 1.13 2.59
CA CYS A 93 13.72 -0.19 2.97
C CYS A 93 12.88 -0.09 4.25
N LEU A 94 11.57 -0.31 4.15
CA LEU A 94 10.66 -0.29 5.31
C LEU A 94 10.22 -1.71 5.65
N GLN A 95 10.59 -2.19 6.84
CA GLN A 95 10.15 -3.48 7.36
C GLN A 95 8.77 -3.36 8.01
N ASN A 96 7.88 -4.31 7.73
CA ASN A 96 6.55 -4.39 8.34
C ASN A 96 5.77 -3.05 8.27
N PRO A 97 5.57 -2.49 7.05
CA PRO A 97 4.93 -1.18 6.90
C PRO A 97 3.49 -1.18 7.42
N ALA A 98 2.77 -2.32 7.37
CA ALA A 98 1.40 -2.41 7.83
C ALA A 98 1.26 -2.17 9.35
N CYS A 99 2.18 -2.69 10.16
CA CYS A 99 2.16 -2.47 11.61
C CYS A 99 2.66 -1.07 12.01
N GLN A 100 3.24 -0.30 11.09
CA GLN A 100 3.69 1.07 11.34
C GLN A 100 2.66 2.14 10.95
N VAL A 101 1.50 1.75 10.41
CA VAL A 101 0.44 2.70 10.08
C VAL A 101 -0.26 3.18 11.35
N HIS A 102 -0.25 4.49 11.58
CA HIS A 102 -0.92 5.12 12.73
C HIS A 102 -2.31 5.67 12.41
N GLN A 103 -2.56 6.11 11.17
CA GLN A 103 -3.81 6.72 10.77
C GLN A 103 -4.16 6.35 9.32
N PHE A 104 -5.45 6.15 9.07
CA PHE A 104 -6.01 6.11 7.73
C PHE A 104 -6.75 7.42 7.46
N VAL A 105 -6.49 8.03 6.31
CA VAL A 105 -7.16 9.25 5.87
C VAL A 105 -8.16 8.89 4.77
N TYR A 106 -9.40 9.33 4.95
CA TYR A 106 -10.49 9.18 4.00
C TYR A 106 -10.77 10.58 3.43
N ASP A 107 -10.38 10.82 2.18
CA ASP A 107 -10.53 12.13 1.54
C ASP A 107 -11.99 12.47 1.19
N ASN A 108 -12.19 13.60 0.51
CA ASN A 108 -13.53 14.05 0.13
C ASN A 108 -14.26 13.10 -0.85
N GLY A 109 -13.55 12.22 -1.57
CA GLY A 109 -14.15 11.24 -2.48
C GLY A 109 -15.03 10.22 -1.75
N TRP A 110 -14.76 9.98 -0.47
CA TRP A 110 -15.55 9.07 0.35
C TRP A 110 -16.95 9.58 0.69
N LYS A 111 -17.21 10.89 0.54
CA LYS A 111 -18.55 11.44 0.75
C LYS A 111 -19.59 10.83 -0.20
N ALA A 112 -19.19 10.42 -1.39
CA ALA A 112 -20.09 9.75 -2.35
C ALA A 112 -20.54 8.35 -1.89
N LEU A 113 -19.85 7.77 -0.91
CA LEU A 113 -20.20 6.48 -0.31
C LEU A 113 -20.99 6.64 1.00
N ALA A 114 -21.17 7.88 1.47
CA ALA A 114 -21.94 8.14 2.69
C ALA A 114 -23.43 7.92 2.42
N GLU A 115 -24.13 7.31 3.37
CA GLU A 115 -25.59 7.20 3.35
C GLU A 115 -26.22 8.60 3.39
N GLU A 116 -27.34 8.80 2.67
CA GLU A 116 -28.10 10.06 2.75
C GLU A 116 -28.73 10.20 4.14
N ASN A 117 -28.68 11.39 4.72
CA ASN A 117 -29.34 11.69 6.00
C ASN A 117 -30.86 11.68 5.82
N GLY A 118 -31.47 10.50 5.93
CA GLY A 118 -32.93 10.32 5.85
C GLY A 118 -33.57 10.13 7.22
N GLU A 119 -33.98 11.21 7.87
CA GLU A 119 -35.09 11.16 8.83
C GLU A 119 -36.38 11.53 8.12
N HIS A 120 -37.22 10.55 7.81
CA HIS A 120 -38.65 10.81 7.64
C HIS A 120 -39.28 11.02 9.02
N ALA A 121 -39.13 12.24 9.55
CA ALA A 121 -40.09 12.76 10.51
C ALA A 121 -41.46 12.83 9.80
N LYS A 122 -42.36 11.91 10.12
CA LYS A 122 -43.78 12.05 9.75
C LYS A 122 -44.35 13.27 10.45
N SER A 123 -44.33 14.42 9.78
CA SER A 123 -45.22 15.54 10.09
C SER A 123 -46.62 15.19 9.56
N GLY A 124 -47.50 14.78 10.45
CA GLY A 124 -48.93 14.60 10.18
C GLY A 124 -49.69 15.03 11.41
N LEU A 125 -49.90 16.33 11.52
CA LEU A 125 -50.79 16.99 12.46
C LEU A 125 -52.23 16.50 12.19
N ASP A 126 -52.77 15.64 13.05
CA ASP A 126 -54.20 15.31 13.02
C ASP A 126 -54.93 16.17 14.06
N SER A 127 -55.31 17.38 13.64
CA SER A 127 -56.25 18.23 14.33
C SER A 127 -57.62 18.06 13.68
N GLY A 128 -58.40 17.10 14.18
CA GLY A 128 -59.80 16.87 13.80
C GLY A 128 -60.67 16.76 15.04
N ILE A 129 -61.08 17.91 15.57
CA ILE A 129 -62.17 18.02 16.55
C ILE A 129 -63.47 17.59 15.87
N SER A 130 -64.25 16.71 16.51
CA SER A 130 -65.66 16.56 16.19
C SER A 130 -66.49 16.67 17.47
N GLN A 131 -67.11 17.84 17.65
CA GLN A 131 -68.31 18.02 18.45
C GLN A 131 -69.46 18.26 17.47
N THR A 132 -70.42 17.32 17.45
CA THR A 132 -71.88 17.53 17.53
C THR A 132 -72.56 16.17 17.52
#